data_AF-A0A1D8KCZ2-F1
#
_entry.id   AF-A0A1D8KCZ2-F1
#
_cell.length_a   1.000
_cell.length_b   1.000
_cell.length_c   1.000
_cell.angle_alpha   90.00
_cell.angle_beta   90.00
_cell.angle_gamma   90.00
#
_symmetry.space_group_name_H-M   'P 1'
#
loop_
_entity.id
_entity.type
_entity.pdbx_description
1 polymer ?
#
loop_
_entity_poly.entity_id
_entity_poly.type
_entity_poly.pdbx_seq_one_letter_code
_entity_poly.pdbx_strand_id
1 'polypeptide(L)'
;MSAWANPKDLLSASFESLPAADQAAGGADHLADVPVQFHAHVNGPGQLNQVAVTDEVEALLRAGAVCSIGTSGGKDSVACALAVSEYLDQIGHTGPRILIHADLGRVEWQDSLPGCERLAEYLGWELMVVRRKAGDMLARWQGRWANNVRRYQDLSCVKLILPWSTPALRFCTSEQKTDVICSALKKRFPGHDIINATGIRRQESARRRRMDVSGPMAKLSRKGRTGLAWNPIIEWPLEDVLYAIRQRGLQLHEAYRTYHTTRVSCVFCIMSSHADLIAASTCEDNAQVYRDMVALEARSSFAFQGNQWLGDIAPELLDDTLLAALARGKRVAVRRNELEARIPEHLLYTKGWPTCLPTRSEAVMLAGIRAEVSDLLEIEAVYLTATEILERYVGLIAVKEDTGIMPDACETTS
;
A
#
# COMPACT_ATOMS: atom_id res chain seq x y z
N MET A 1 58.37 32.61 -21.68
CA MET A 1 58.23 31.83 -22.92
C MET A 1 56.74 31.60 -23.14
N SER A 2 55.97 32.62 -23.54
CA SER A 2 55.66 33.00 -24.95
C SER A 2 55.03 31.84 -25.75
N ALA A 3 53.87 31.95 -26.37
CA ALA A 3 52.86 33.00 -26.47
C ALA A 3 51.60 32.36 -27.07
N TRP A 4 50.48 33.06 -26.89
CA TRP A 4 49.17 32.86 -27.50
C TRP A 4 49.15 32.96 -29.04
N ALA A 5 48.16 32.32 -29.68
CA ALA A 5 47.27 32.83 -30.75
C ALA A 5 46.63 31.64 -31.53
N ASN A 6 45.51 31.70 -32.23
CA ASN A 6 44.18 32.37 -32.20
C ASN A 6 43.40 31.71 -33.39
N PRO A 7 42.05 31.71 -33.42
CA PRO A 7 41.22 30.92 -34.34
C PRO A 7 40.81 31.70 -35.60
N LYS A 8 40.24 30.95 -36.55
CA LYS A 8 39.64 31.30 -37.87
C LYS A 8 40.57 31.02 -39.06
N ASP A 9 40.07 30.13 -39.92
CA ASP A 9 40.34 29.87 -41.35
C ASP A 9 40.11 28.35 -41.52
N LEU A 10 39.05 27.85 -42.15
CA LEU A 10 38.64 28.12 -43.53
C LEU A 10 37.15 27.82 -43.74
N LEU A 11 36.55 28.70 -44.53
CA LEU A 11 35.24 28.60 -45.16
C LEU A 11 35.21 27.57 -46.31
N SER A 12 33.98 27.26 -46.73
CA SER A 12 33.51 26.94 -48.09
C SER A 12 33.49 25.47 -48.57
N ALA A 13 32.28 24.90 -48.59
CA ALA A 13 31.62 24.24 -49.73
C ALA A 13 30.20 23.84 -49.26
N SER A 14 29.11 24.57 -49.54
CA SER A 14 28.37 24.62 -50.81
C SER A 14 28.04 23.21 -51.32
N PHE A 15 26.92 22.64 -50.86
CA PHE A 15 25.67 22.45 -51.63
C PHE A 15 25.81 21.49 -52.81
N GLU A 16 25.31 20.25 -52.65
CA GLU A 16 24.71 19.52 -53.76
C GLU A 16 23.62 18.53 -53.29
N SER A 17 22.39 18.83 -53.74
CA SER A 17 21.23 17.98 -54.00
C SER A 17 20.67 17.02 -52.93
N LEU A 18 19.54 17.42 -52.35
CA LEU A 18 18.44 16.52 -51.96
C LEU A 18 17.67 16.06 -53.22
N PRO A 19 17.17 14.81 -53.28
CA PRO A 19 15.93 14.51 -54.00
C PRO A 19 14.73 14.57 -53.04
N ALA A 20 13.62 15.05 -53.60
CA ALA A 20 12.35 15.26 -52.91
C ALA A 20 11.54 13.97 -52.70
N ALA A 21 10.70 14.07 -51.67
CA ALA A 21 9.61 13.21 -51.21
C ALA A 21 9.00 12.19 -52.18
N ASP A 22 8.75 10.98 -51.66
CA ASP A 22 7.59 10.19 -52.03
C ASP A 22 6.93 9.57 -50.79
N GLN A 23 5.60 9.57 -50.79
CA GLN A 23 4.74 9.07 -49.71
C GLN A 23 4.66 7.55 -49.74
N ALA A 24 4.70 6.87 -48.59
CA ALA A 24 3.79 5.76 -48.25
C ALA A 24 4.13 5.06 -46.92
N ALA A 25 3.10 4.93 -46.09
CA ALA A 25 2.77 3.76 -45.27
C ALA A 25 3.75 3.26 -44.17
N GLY A 26 3.25 3.35 -42.92
CA GLY A 26 3.31 2.25 -41.95
C GLY A 26 4.67 1.90 -41.36
N GLY A 27 5.02 2.56 -40.25
CA GLY A 27 6.09 2.11 -39.36
C GLY A 27 5.57 2.06 -37.93
N ALA A 28 5.09 0.89 -37.49
CA ALA A 28 4.97 0.59 -36.08
C ALA A 28 6.39 0.56 -35.52
N ASP A 29 6.74 1.56 -34.73
CA ASP A 29 8.04 1.65 -34.08
C ASP A 29 8.08 0.57 -32.99
N HIS A 30 8.58 -0.61 -33.37
CA HIS A 30 8.93 -1.68 -32.44
C HIS A 30 10.08 -1.19 -31.57
N LEU A 31 9.75 -0.55 -30.45
CA LEU A 31 10.65 -0.48 -29.30
C LEU A 31 11.01 -1.92 -28.93
N ALA A 32 12.21 -2.33 -29.34
CA ALA A 32 12.78 -3.62 -29.04
C ALA A 32 12.68 -3.89 -27.53
N ASP A 33 12.18 -5.08 -27.19
CA ASP A 33 12.14 -5.63 -25.84
C ASP A 33 13.51 -5.51 -25.18
N VAL A 34 13.70 -4.50 -24.33
CA VAL A 34 14.75 -4.57 -23.32
C VAL A 34 14.29 -5.61 -22.31
N PRO A 35 14.98 -6.76 -22.18
CA PRO A 35 14.55 -7.80 -21.26
C PRO A 35 14.60 -7.24 -19.84
N VAL A 36 13.44 -7.08 -19.23
CA VAL A 36 13.33 -6.75 -17.81
C VAL A 36 14.00 -7.88 -17.04
N GLN A 37 15.17 -7.61 -16.48
CA GLN A 37 15.86 -8.57 -15.63
C GLN A 37 15.15 -8.66 -14.28
N PHE A 38 14.14 -9.52 -14.21
CA PHE A 38 13.60 -9.95 -12.93
C PHE A 38 14.62 -10.83 -12.22
N HIS A 39 15.30 -10.31 -11.19
CA HIS A 39 16.21 -11.10 -10.34
C HIS A 39 15.50 -12.14 -9.45
N ALA A 40 14.20 -12.38 -9.64
CA ALA A 40 13.41 -13.36 -8.90
C ALA A 40 13.07 -14.57 -9.77
N HIS A 41 13.71 -15.71 -9.49
CA HIS A 41 13.29 -17.09 -9.81
C HIS A 41 12.34 -17.31 -11.00
N VAL A 42 12.70 -16.86 -12.20
CA VAL A 42 12.05 -17.29 -13.45
C VAL A 42 12.69 -18.62 -13.83
N ASN A 43 11.97 -19.73 -13.65
CA ASN A 43 12.53 -21.09 -13.82
C ASN A 43 12.38 -21.64 -15.25
N GLY A 44 11.86 -20.84 -16.19
CA GLY A 44 11.61 -21.26 -17.57
C GLY A 44 10.96 -20.18 -18.42
N PRO A 45 10.62 -20.47 -19.69
CA PRO A 45 10.02 -19.50 -20.61
C PRO A 45 8.57 -19.12 -20.27
N GLY A 46 7.91 -19.90 -19.40
CA GLY A 46 6.48 -19.81 -19.08
C GLY A 46 5.61 -20.46 -20.17
N GLN A 47 4.33 -20.67 -19.86
CA GLN A 47 3.34 -21.28 -20.76
C GLN A 47 1.93 -20.72 -20.53
N LEU A 48 0.99 -21.07 -21.42
CA LEU A 48 -0.43 -20.88 -21.16
C LEU A 48 -0.86 -21.74 -19.97
N ASN A 49 -1.71 -21.19 -19.11
CA ASN A 49 -2.16 -21.84 -17.90
C ASN A 49 -3.67 -21.55 -17.70
N GLN A 50 -4.35 -22.39 -16.92
CA GLN A 50 -5.79 -22.29 -16.68
C GLN A 50 -6.06 -21.69 -15.31
N VAL A 51 -7.23 -21.07 -15.15
CA VAL A 51 -7.67 -20.60 -13.84
C VAL A 51 -8.01 -21.78 -12.94
N ALA A 52 -7.63 -21.70 -11.67
CA ALA A 52 -8.15 -22.55 -10.63
C ALA A 52 -9.59 -22.14 -10.32
N VAL A 53 -10.52 -23.09 -10.33
CA VAL A 53 -11.94 -22.86 -10.10
C VAL A 53 -12.48 -23.91 -9.13
N THR A 54 -13.46 -23.52 -8.32
CA THR A 54 -14.24 -24.44 -7.46
C THR A 54 -15.67 -24.53 -8.00
N ASP A 55 -16.38 -25.59 -7.64
CA ASP A 55 -17.78 -25.79 -8.04
C ASP A 55 -18.67 -24.60 -7.67
N GLU A 56 -18.41 -23.95 -6.52
CA GLU A 56 -19.15 -22.77 -6.07
C GLU A 56 -18.90 -21.55 -6.97
N VAL A 57 -17.64 -21.30 -7.36
CA VAL A 57 -17.31 -20.22 -8.31
C VAL A 57 -18.00 -20.48 -9.65
N GLU A 58 -17.90 -21.70 -10.17
CA GLU A 58 -18.49 -22.05 -11.46
C GLU A 58 -20.02 -21.90 -11.43
N ALA A 59 -20.68 -22.40 -10.39
CA ALA A 59 -22.13 -22.29 -10.24
C ALA A 59 -22.61 -20.82 -10.22
N LEU A 60 -21.94 -19.95 -9.46
CA LEU A 60 -22.27 -18.53 -9.39
C LEU A 60 -22.03 -17.83 -10.75
N LEU A 61 -20.93 -18.12 -11.43
CA LEU A 61 -20.66 -17.55 -12.75
C LEU A 61 -21.69 -18.01 -13.78
N ARG A 62 -22.09 -19.29 -13.79
CA ARG A 62 -23.15 -19.80 -14.67
C ARG A 62 -24.52 -19.20 -14.36
N ALA A 63 -24.77 -18.83 -13.11
CA ALA A 63 -25.97 -18.11 -12.70
C ALA A 63 -25.95 -16.60 -13.02
N GLY A 64 -24.88 -16.10 -13.65
CA GLY A 64 -24.77 -14.68 -14.03
C GLY A 64 -24.36 -13.74 -12.89
N ALA A 65 -23.63 -14.25 -11.89
CA ALA A 65 -23.04 -13.40 -10.85
C ALA A 65 -22.13 -12.31 -11.43
N VAL A 66 -21.93 -11.21 -10.70
CA VAL A 66 -20.93 -10.21 -11.07
C VAL A 66 -19.54 -10.82 -10.91
N CYS A 67 -18.72 -10.76 -11.96
CA CYS A 67 -17.30 -11.05 -11.88
C CYS A 67 -16.50 -9.75 -11.80
N SER A 68 -16.09 -9.40 -10.57
CA SER A 68 -15.21 -8.26 -10.29
C SER A 68 -13.77 -8.72 -10.16
N ILE A 69 -12.82 -8.00 -10.75
CA ILE A 69 -11.39 -8.30 -10.64
C ILE A 69 -10.65 -7.10 -10.04
N GLY A 70 -10.05 -7.30 -8.87
CA GLY A 70 -9.20 -6.29 -8.26
C GLY A 70 -7.92 -6.08 -9.06
N THR A 71 -7.71 -4.87 -9.59
CA THR A 71 -6.55 -4.52 -10.40
C THR A 71 -5.72 -3.38 -9.82
N SER A 72 -4.41 -3.42 -10.08
CA SER A 72 -3.43 -2.45 -9.61
C SER A 72 -2.34 -2.14 -10.64
N GLY A 73 -2.55 -2.54 -11.90
CA GLY A 73 -1.53 -2.48 -12.96
C GLY A 73 -0.34 -3.45 -12.79
N GLY A 74 -0.25 -4.15 -11.66
CA GLY A 74 0.80 -5.13 -11.38
C GLY A 74 0.65 -6.39 -12.23
N LYS A 75 1.77 -7.07 -12.51
CA LYS A 75 1.80 -8.27 -13.37
C LYS A 75 0.78 -9.34 -12.96
N ASP A 76 0.66 -9.61 -11.66
CA ASP A 76 -0.21 -10.68 -11.17
C ASP A 76 -1.70 -10.32 -11.32
N SER A 77 -2.08 -9.05 -11.14
CA SER A 77 -3.47 -8.61 -11.37
C SER A 77 -3.83 -8.50 -12.85
N VAL A 78 -2.87 -8.09 -13.69
CA VAL A 78 -3.03 -8.10 -15.16
C VAL A 78 -3.23 -9.53 -15.68
N ALA A 79 -2.34 -10.46 -15.32
CA ALA A 79 -2.48 -11.86 -15.74
C ALA A 79 -3.77 -12.51 -15.22
N CYS A 80 -4.17 -12.20 -13.99
CA CYS A 80 -5.46 -12.60 -13.42
C CYS A 80 -6.63 -12.11 -14.29
N ALA A 81 -6.65 -10.85 -14.68
CA ALA A 81 -7.72 -10.29 -15.50
C ALA A 81 -7.82 -10.95 -16.88
N LEU A 82 -6.67 -11.16 -17.54
CA LEU A 82 -6.60 -11.84 -18.83
C LEU A 82 -7.14 -13.28 -18.75
N ALA A 83 -6.64 -14.05 -17.77
CA ALA A 83 -7.02 -15.44 -17.59
C ALA A 83 -8.50 -15.62 -17.23
N VAL A 84 -9.02 -14.75 -16.37
CA VAL A 84 -10.45 -14.76 -16.02
C VAL A 84 -11.30 -14.35 -17.21
N SER A 85 -10.90 -13.33 -18.00
CA SER A 85 -11.66 -12.94 -19.19
C SER A 85 -11.84 -14.11 -20.16
N GLU A 86 -10.76 -14.82 -20.48
CA GLU A 86 -10.80 -15.98 -21.36
C GLU A 86 -11.68 -17.10 -20.78
N TYR A 87 -11.58 -17.35 -19.48
CA TYR A 87 -12.42 -18.35 -18.82
C TYR A 87 -13.91 -17.98 -18.87
N LEU A 88 -14.25 -16.71 -18.63
CA LEU A 88 -15.63 -16.22 -18.71
C LEU A 88 -16.21 -16.37 -20.12
N ASP A 89 -15.40 -16.14 -21.15
CA ASP A 89 -15.80 -16.38 -22.55
C ASP A 89 -16.01 -17.87 -22.82
N GLN A 90 -15.09 -18.72 -22.36
CA GLN A 90 -15.16 -20.17 -22.52
C GLN A 90 -16.43 -20.77 -21.93
N ILE A 91 -16.88 -20.30 -20.76
CA ILE A 91 -18.09 -20.80 -20.11
C ILE A 91 -19.38 -20.11 -20.57
N GLY A 92 -19.28 -19.12 -21.48
CA GLY A 92 -20.41 -18.35 -21.96
C GLY A 92 -21.04 -17.46 -20.89
N HIS A 93 -20.22 -16.89 -20.00
CA HIS A 93 -20.70 -16.04 -18.91
C HIS A 93 -21.36 -14.76 -19.44
N THR A 94 -22.62 -14.52 -19.02
CA THR A 94 -23.45 -13.38 -19.44
C THR A 94 -23.65 -12.32 -18.35
N GLY A 95 -23.10 -12.53 -17.15
CA GLY A 95 -23.18 -11.59 -16.05
C GLY A 95 -22.23 -10.38 -16.22
N PRO A 96 -22.35 -9.36 -15.34
CA PRO A 96 -21.48 -8.18 -15.41
C PRO A 96 -20.01 -8.52 -15.15
N ARG A 97 -19.12 -7.99 -16.00
CA ARG A 97 -17.67 -8.12 -15.89
C ARG A 97 -17.06 -6.75 -15.61
N ILE A 98 -16.28 -6.63 -14.55
CA ILE A 98 -15.76 -5.32 -14.12
C ILE A 98 -14.35 -5.43 -13.57
N LEU A 99 -13.48 -4.51 -13.97
CA LEU A 99 -12.22 -4.26 -13.28
C LEU A 99 -12.49 -3.25 -12.17
N ILE A 100 -11.90 -3.47 -11.00
CA ILE A 100 -12.00 -2.51 -9.90
C ILE A 100 -10.62 -2.17 -9.36
N HIS A 101 -10.29 -0.89 -9.38
CA HIS A 101 -9.06 -0.35 -8.84
C HIS A 101 -9.36 0.48 -7.59
N ALA A 102 -8.71 0.14 -6.49
CA ALA A 102 -8.75 0.93 -5.27
C ALA A 102 -7.52 1.82 -5.24
N ASP A 103 -7.73 3.10 -5.52
CA ASP A 103 -6.71 4.13 -5.66
C ASP A 103 -6.33 4.67 -4.27
N LEU A 104 -5.07 4.44 -3.90
CA LEU A 104 -4.49 4.83 -2.61
C LEU A 104 -3.88 6.24 -2.62
N GLY A 105 -4.12 7.03 -3.67
CA GLY A 105 -3.69 8.40 -3.83
C GLY A 105 -2.18 8.53 -4.03
N ARG A 106 -1.57 9.51 -3.36
CA ARG A 106 -0.18 9.93 -3.65
C ARG A 106 0.90 8.88 -3.32
N VAL A 107 0.53 7.76 -2.72
CA VAL A 107 1.46 6.67 -2.43
C VAL A 107 1.53 5.64 -3.55
N GLU A 108 0.70 5.73 -4.59
CA GLU A 108 0.78 4.84 -5.75
C GLU A 108 1.83 5.30 -6.75
N TRP A 109 2.24 4.40 -7.62
CA TRP A 109 3.06 4.79 -8.77
C TRP A 109 2.19 5.59 -9.75
N GLN A 110 2.77 6.56 -10.45
CA GLN A 110 2.07 7.35 -11.45
C GLN A 110 1.41 6.45 -12.52
N ASP A 111 2.08 5.37 -12.92
CA ASP A 111 1.55 4.42 -13.92
C ASP A 111 0.52 3.41 -13.37
N SER A 112 0.20 3.40 -12.06
CA SER A 112 -0.70 2.39 -11.49
C SER A 112 -2.13 2.50 -12.01
N LEU A 113 -2.73 3.69 -11.99
CA LEU A 113 -4.07 3.92 -12.56
C LEU A 113 -4.06 3.85 -14.10
N PRO A 114 -3.14 4.54 -14.83
CA PRO A 114 -3.03 4.40 -16.28
C PRO A 114 -2.85 2.95 -16.75
N GLY A 115 -2.07 2.14 -16.02
CA GLY A 115 -1.94 0.72 -16.30
C GLY A 115 -3.24 -0.07 -16.14
N CYS A 116 -4.08 0.29 -15.16
CA CYS A 116 -5.42 -0.28 -15.03
C CYS A 116 -6.35 0.15 -16.17
N GLU A 117 -6.26 1.41 -16.62
CA GLU A 117 -7.05 1.94 -17.74
C GLU A 117 -6.70 1.25 -19.06
N ARG A 118 -5.41 1.09 -19.36
CA ARG A 118 -4.94 0.33 -20.53
C ARG A 118 -5.43 -1.12 -20.53
N LEU A 119 -5.44 -1.76 -19.37
CA LEU A 119 -5.98 -3.12 -19.22
C LEU A 119 -7.49 -3.16 -19.46
N ALA A 120 -8.23 -2.17 -18.97
CA ALA A 120 -9.67 -2.07 -19.15
C ALA A 120 -10.04 -1.86 -20.62
N GLU A 121 -9.32 -0.97 -21.31
CA GLU A 121 -9.45 -0.71 -22.73
C GLU A 121 -9.15 -1.98 -23.54
N TYR A 122 -8.04 -2.67 -23.24
CA TYR A 122 -7.67 -3.92 -23.90
C TYR A 122 -8.76 -5.01 -23.77
N LEU A 123 -9.35 -5.15 -22.58
CA LEU A 123 -10.41 -6.13 -22.33
C LEU A 123 -11.79 -5.69 -22.83
N GLY A 124 -11.98 -4.39 -23.10
CA GLY A 124 -13.31 -3.81 -23.35
C GLY A 124 -14.21 -3.84 -22.11
N TRP A 125 -13.65 -3.81 -20.90
CA TRP A 125 -14.41 -3.88 -19.64
C TRP A 125 -14.48 -2.52 -18.95
N GLU A 126 -15.53 -2.30 -18.15
CA GLU A 126 -15.62 -1.13 -17.27
C GLU A 126 -14.48 -1.19 -16.22
N LEU A 127 -13.81 -0.05 -16.00
CA LEU A 127 -12.93 0.16 -14.84
C LEU A 127 -13.64 1.02 -13.80
N MET A 128 -13.95 0.43 -12.65
CA MET A 128 -14.42 1.15 -11.48
C MET A 128 -13.23 1.59 -10.62
N VAL A 129 -13.04 2.90 -10.49
CA VAL A 129 -12.03 3.47 -9.57
C VAL A 129 -12.71 3.87 -8.27
N VAL A 130 -12.22 3.35 -7.14
CA VAL A 130 -12.74 3.64 -5.81
C VAL A 130 -11.66 4.25 -4.92
N ARG A 131 -12.07 5.19 -4.08
CA ARG A 131 -11.18 5.87 -3.13
C ARG A 131 -11.82 5.92 -1.76
N ARG A 132 -11.00 5.87 -0.70
CA ARG A 132 -11.45 6.14 0.67
C ARG A 132 -11.78 7.63 0.80
N LYS A 133 -12.99 7.95 1.28
CA LYS A 133 -13.46 9.34 1.41
C LYS A 133 -12.62 10.19 2.36
N ALA A 134 -12.14 9.59 3.45
CA ALA A 134 -11.38 10.28 4.50
C ALA A 134 -9.88 10.43 4.17
N GLY A 135 -9.55 10.56 2.89
CA GLY A 135 -8.19 10.71 2.40
C GLY A 135 -7.46 9.39 2.14
N ASP A 136 -6.28 9.56 1.54
CA ASP A 136 -5.39 8.54 1.01
C ASP A 136 -4.56 7.81 2.08
N MET A 137 -3.63 6.95 1.68
CA MET A 137 -2.84 6.15 2.65
C MET A 137 -1.96 7.01 3.55
N LEU A 138 -1.30 8.02 2.99
CA LEU A 138 -0.48 8.93 3.79
C LEU A 138 -1.34 9.74 4.77
N ALA A 139 -2.46 10.29 4.32
CA ALA A 139 -3.41 10.98 5.19
C ALA A 139 -3.92 10.07 6.32
N ARG A 140 -4.14 8.79 6.03
CA ARG A 140 -4.56 7.81 7.03
C ARG A 140 -3.47 7.52 8.08
N TRP A 141 -2.19 7.50 7.72
CA TRP A 141 -1.08 7.39 8.68
C TRP A 141 -0.89 8.67 9.50
N GLN A 142 -0.97 9.84 8.86
CA GLN A 142 -0.89 11.15 9.52
C GLN A 142 -2.05 11.34 10.52
N GLY A 143 -3.28 11.02 10.12
CA GLY A 143 -4.44 11.04 11.02
C GLY A 143 -4.33 10.04 12.16
N ARG A 144 -3.74 8.86 11.91
CA ARG A 144 -3.44 7.90 13.00
C ARG A 144 -2.47 8.49 14.00
N TRP A 145 -1.40 9.13 13.54
CA TRP A 145 -0.44 9.80 14.41
C TRP A 145 -1.12 10.87 15.27
N ALA A 146 -1.90 11.76 14.66
CA ALA A 146 -2.62 12.81 15.37
C ALA A 146 -3.59 12.23 16.43
N ASN A 147 -4.32 11.15 16.08
CA ASN A 147 -5.17 10.44 17.03
C ASN A 147 -4.38 9.80 18.19
N ASN A 148 -3.18 9.28 17.92
CA ASN A 148 -2.35 8.65 18.95
C ASN A 148 -1.73 9.69 19.88
N VAL A 149 -1.35 10.86 19.37
CA VAL A 149 -0.92 12.00 20.19
C VAL A 149 -2.05 12.39 21.15
N ARG A 150 -3.28 12.59 20.65
CA ARG A 150 -4.44 12.88 21.52
C ARG A 150 -4.66 11.83 22.59
N ARG A 151 -4.69 10.55 22.21
CA ARG A 151 -4.80 9.45 23.20
C ARG A 151 -3.71 9.48 24.25
N TYR A 152 -2.50 9.89 23.88
CA TYR A 152 -1.41 10.02 24.82
C TYR A 152 -1.61 11.22 25.75
N GLN A 153 -2.01 12.38 25.21
CA GLN A 153 -2.33 13.58 25.97
C GLN A 153 -3.38 13.29 27.05
N ASP A 154 -4.44 12.56 26.66
CA ASP A 154 -5.60 12.25 27.50
C ASP A 154 -5.42 11.03 28.41
N LEU A 155 -4.21 10.44 28.43
CA LEU A 155 -3.89 9.18 29.13
C LEU A 155 -4.86 8.03 28.76
N SER A 156 -5.42 8.07 27.55
CA SER A 156 -6.19 6.97 26.96
C SER A 156 -5.27 5.90 26.35
N CYS A 157 -3.95 6.10 26.42
CA CYS A 157 -2.93 5.08 26.26
C CYS A 157 -1.70 5.45 27.11
N VAL A 158 -0.96 4.43 27.58
CA VAL A 158 0.26 4.63 28.37
C VAL A 158 1.54 4.71 27.53
N LYS A 159 1.46 4.32 26.26
CA LYS A 159 2.55 4.36 25.27
C LYS A 159 2.07 4.99 23.99
N LEU A 160 2.95 5.71 23.30
CA LEU A 160 2.66 6.15 21.94
C LEU A 160 2.52 4.94 21.02
N ILE A 161 1.62 5.07 20.05
CA ILE A 161 1.27 3.97 19.14
C ILE A 161 1.81 4.30 17.75
N LEU A 162 2.39 3.30 17.10
CA LEU A 162 2.95 3.43 15.76
C LEU A 162 1.89 3.91 14.74
N PRO A 163 2.22 4.89 13.87
CA PRO A 163 1.29 5.42 12.87
C PRO A 163 1.22 4.58 11.59
N TRP A 164 2.24 3.79 11.31
CA TRP A 164 2.40 3.04 10.06
C TRP A 164 1.49 1.82 9.95
N SER A 165 1.32 1.32 8.74
CA SER A 165 0.83 -0.04 8.54
C SER A 165 1.89 -1.05 8.93
N THR A 166 1.47 -2.23 9.37
CA THR A 166 2.37 -3.37 9.63
C THR A 166 1.86 -4.60 8.90
N PRO A 167 2.64 -5.70 8.79
CA PRO A 167 2.14 -6.94 8.22
C PRO A 167 0.86 -7.46 8.90
N ALA A 168 0.70 -7.19 10.20
CA ALA A 168 -0.51 -7.49 10.96
C ALA A 168 -1.61 -6.43 10.81
N LEU A 169 -1.24 -5.15 10.68
CA LEU A 169 -2.16 -4.00 10.55
C LEU A 169 -2.06 -3.37 9.15
N ARG A 170 -2.60 -4.06 8.15
CA ARG A 170 -2.59 -3.60 6.75
C ARG A 170 -3.79 -2.71 6.44
N PHE A 171 -3.78 -1.46 6.92
CA PHE A 171 -4.82 -0.46 6.63
C PHE A 171 -5.06 -0.28 5.13
N CYS A 172 -3.99 -0.36 4.33
CA CYS A 172 -4.06 -0.34 2.87
C CYS A 172 -4.91 -1.48 2.29
N THR A 173 -4.95 -2.65 2.94
CA THR A 173 -5.73 -3.81 2.48
C THR A 173 -7.15 -3.75 3.02
N SER A 174 -7.34 -3.64 4.33
CA SER A 174 -8.69 -3.69 4.92
C SER A 174 -9.51 -2.45 4.57
N GLU A 175 -9.02 -1.27 4.96
CA GLU A 175 -9.79 -0.02 4.92
C GLU A 175 -9.79 0.61 3.53
N GLN A 176 -8.64 0.63 2.85
CA GLN A 176 -8.48 1.35 1.59
C GLN A 176 -8.71 0.51 0.34
N LYS A 177 -8.76 -0.81 0.46
CA LYS A 177 -9.04 -1.71 -0.66
C LYS A 177 -10.33 -2.48 -0.41
N THR A 178 -10.33 -3.42 0.52
CA THR A 178 -11.45 -4.33 0.75
C THR A 178 -12.74 -3.56 1.06
N ASP A 179 -12.73 -2.62 2.01
CA ASP A 179 -13.96 -1.92 2.42
C ASP A 179 -14.56 -1.06 1.32
N VAL A 180 -13.73 -0.28 0.63
CA VAL A 180 -14.19 0.60 -0.45
C VAL A 180 -14.65 -0.20 -1.67
N ILE A 181 -13.94 -1.27 -2.05
CA ILE A 181 -14.29 -2.18 -3.14
C ILE A 181 -15.62 -2.85 -2.83
N CYS A 182 -15.75 -3.48 -1.66
CA CYS A 182 -16.96 -4.19 -1.29
C CYS A 182 -18.16 -3.25 -1.17
N SER A 183 -17.97 -2.05 -0.62
CA SER A 183 -19.03 -1.04 -0.55
C SER A 183 -19.51 -0.60 -1.94
N ALA A 184 -18.58 -0.29 -2.85
CA ALA A 184 -18.90 0.15 -4.20
C ALA A 184 -19.59 -0.93 -5.03
N LEU A 185 -19.05 -2.16 -5.04
CA LEU A 185 -19.67 -3.30 -5.74
C LEU A 185 -21.07 -3.58 -5.20
N LYS A 186 -21.23 -3.55 -3.87
CA LYS A 186 -22.54 -3.75 -3.26
C LYS A 186 -23.55 -2.69 -3.70
N LYS A 187 -23.14 -1.42 -3.71
CA LYS A 187 -23.99 -0.31 -4.12
C LYS A 187 -24.36 -0.37 -5.60
N ARG A 188 -23.40 -0.77 -6.46
CA ARG A 188 -23.59 -0.85 -7.91
C ARG A 188 -24.48 -2.02 -8.34
N PHE A 189 -24.36 -3.16 -7.66
CA PHE A 189 -25.03 -4.40 -8.05
C PHE A 189 -25.89 -4.99 -6.91
N PRO A 190 -26.89 -4.26 -6.38
CA PRO A 190 -27.66 -4.67 -5.20
C PRO A 190 -28.38 -6.01 -5.36
N GLY A 191 -28.79 -6.34 -6.58
CA GLY A 191 -29.54 -7.55 -6.91
C GLY A 191 -28.72 -8.75 -7.36
N HIS A 192 -27.39 -8.71 -7.31
CA HIS A 192 -26.54 -9.79 -7.84
C HIS A 192 -25.70 -10.46 -6.73
N ASP A 193 -25.41 -11.74 -6.94
CA ASP A 193 -24.27 -12.39 -6.29
C ASP A 193 -22.98 -11.81 -6.87
N ILE A 194 -21.93 -11.75 -6.07
CA ILE A 194 -20.69 -11.05 -6.44
C ILE A 194 -19.50 -11.94 -6.15
N ILE A 195 -18.72 -12.23 -7.18
CA ILE A 195 -17.39 -12.83 -7.07
C ILE A 195 -16.36 -11.72 -7.23
N ASN A 196 -15.43 -11.63 -6.29
CA ASN A 196 -14.29 -10.73 -6.39
C ASN A 196 -12.99 -11.53 -6.51
N ALA A 197 -12.44 -11.53 -7.73
CA ALA A 197 -11.20 -12.19 -8.08
C ALA A 197 -9.98 -11.32 -7.73
N THR A 198 -8.90 -11.97 -7.29
CA THR A 198 -7.60 -11.31 -7.02
C THR A 198 -6.42 -12.14 -7.52
N GLY A 199 -5.39 -11.46 -8.03
CA GLY A 199 -4.17 -12.09 -8.56
C GLY A 199 -3.21 -12.60 -7.49
N ILE A 200 -3.67 -13.39 -6.54
CA ILE A 200 -2.82 -14.02 -5.52
C ILE A 200 -2.29 -15.36 -6.06
N ARG A 201 -1.01 -15.66 -5.78
CA ARG A 201 -0.35 -16.93 -6.14
C ARG A 201 0.31 -17.60 -4.93
N ARG A 202 0.30 -18.93 -4.88
CA ARG A 202 0.93 -19.74 -3.81
C ARG A 202 2.43 -19.48 -3.72
N GLN A 203 3.09 -19.27 -4.86
CA GLN A 203 4.54 -19.05 -4.97
C GLN A 203 4.99 -17.77 -4.23
N GLU A 204 4.11 -16.79 -4.02
CA GLU A 204 4.50 -15.49 -3.47
C GLU A 204 4.92 -15.52 -1.99
N SER A 205 4.41 -16.45 -1.17
CA SER A 205 4.79 -16.56 0.25
C SER A 205 4.28 -17.84 0.92
N ALA A 206 4.87 -18.20 2.07
CA ALA A 206 4.39 -19.31 2.90
C ALA A 206 2.92 -19.18 3.33
N ARG A 207 2.44 -17.94 3.59
CA ARG A 207 1.02 -17.68 3.90
C ARG A 207 0.12 -17.94 2.69
N ARG A 208 0.50 -17.39 1.53
CA ARG A 208 -0.28 -17.55 0.29
C ARG A 208 -0.31 -18.98 -0.21
N ARG A 209 0.73 -19.77 0.06
CA ARG A 209 0.78 -21.22 -0.23
C ARG A 209 -0.37 -22.01 0.39
N ARG A 210 -0.96 -21.52 1.49
CA ARG A 210 -2.06 -22.18 2.21
C ARG A 210 -3.43 -21.56 1.91
N MET A 211 -3.52 -20.59 1.01
CA MET A 211 -4.79 -19.95 0.68
C MET A 211 -5.63 -20.84 -0.22
N ASP A 212 -6.94 -20.83 -0.01
CA ASP A 212 -7.87 -21.59 -0.85
C ASP A 212 -8.06 -20.93 -2.21
N VAL A 213 -8.53 -21.72 -3.19
CA VAL A 213 -8.89 -21.22 -4.53
C VAL A 213 -10.03 -20.21 -4.42
N SER A 214 -11.02 -20.46 -3.59
CA SER A 214 -12.10 -19.53 -3.30
C SER A 214 -12.59 -19.68 -1.86
N GLY A 215 -13.31 -18.69 -1.36
CA GLY A 215 -13.97 -18.76 -0.06
C GLY A 215 -14.96 -17.62 0.18
N PRO A 216 -15.87 -17.77 1.16
CA PRO A 216 -16.90 -16.78 1.42
C PRO A 216 -16.31 -15.42 1.78
N MET A 217 -16.88 -14.36 1.22
CA MET A 217 -16.47 -12.98 1.49
C MET A 217 -17.60 -12.23 2.19
N ALA A 218 -17.64 -12.31 3.52
CA ALA A 218 -18.71 -11.75 4.34
C ALA A 218 -18.98 -10.25 4.08
N LYS A 219 -17.95 -9.46 3.72
CA LYS A 219 -18.12 -8.03 3.39
C LYS A 219 -18.89 -7.80 2.08
N LEU A 220 -18.92 -8.77 1.16
CA LEU A 220 -19.74 -8.76 -0.05
C LEU A 220 -21.11 -9.43 0.13
N SER A 221 -21.20 -10.42 1.02
CA SER A 221 -22.44 -11.13 1.30
C SER A 221 -23.51 -10.24 1.95
N ARG A 222 -24.77 -10.52 1.65
CA ARG A 222 -25.96 -9.84 2.20
C ARG A 222 -27.13 -10.81 2.23
N LYS A 223 -28.23 -10.42 2.88
CA LYS A 223 -29.44 -11.25 2.91
C LYS A 223 -29.87 -11.63 1.50
N GLY A 224 -29.87 -12.94 1.21
CA GLY A 224 -30.27 -13.49 -0.09
C GLY A 224 -29.27 -13.28 -1.23
N ARG A 225 -28.04 -12.83 -0.95
CA ARG A 225 -26.97 -12.62 -1.94
C ARG A 225 -25.62 -13.08 -1.43
N THR A 226 -24.94 -13.89 -2.23
CA THR A 226 -23.64 -14.49 -1.93
C THR A 226 -22.51 -13.58 -2.41
N GLY A 227 -21.52 -13.39 -1.52
CA GLY A 227 -20.25 -12.76 -1.84
C GLY A 227 -19.12 -13.77 -1.74
N LEU A 228 -18.30 -13.89 -2.78
CA LEU A 228 -17.22 -14.87 -2.84
C LEU A 228 -15.88 -14.19 -3.20
N ALA A 229 -14.81 -14.58 -2.52
CA ALA A 229 -13.45 -14.25 -2.92
C ALA A 229 -12.90 -15.39 -3.80
N TRP A 230 -12.20 -15.04 -4.87
CA TRP A 230 -11.63 -16.01 -5.81
C TRP A 230 -10.17 -15.69 -6.14
N ASN A 231 -9.31 -16.69 -6.12
CA ASN A 231 -7.89 -16.62 -6.45
C ASN A 231 -7.65 -17.44 -7.73
N PRO A 232 -8.02 -16.93 -8.92
CA PRO A 232 -8.02 -17.70 -10.17
C PRO A 232 -6.62 -18.18 -10.58
N ILE A 233 -5.59 -17.38 -10.33
CA ILE A 233 -4.21 -17.72 -10.75
C ILE A 233 -3.39 -18.29 -9.58
N ILE A 234 -4.06 -18.84 -8.55
CA ILE A 234 -3.41 -19.27 -7.30
C ILE A 234 -2.28 -20.28 -7.51
N GLU A 235 -2.40 -21.13 -8.52
CA GLU A 235 -1.39 -22.15 -8.86
C GLU A 235 -0.36 -21.68 -9.89
N TRP A 236 -0.48 -20.46 -10.43
CA TRP A 236 0.41 -20.00 -11.49
C TRP A 236 1.81 -19.70 -10.95
N PRO A 237 2.87 -20.20 -11.59
CA PRO A 237 4.23 -19.72 -11.36
C PRO A 237 4.45 -18.34 -12.03
N LEU A 238 5.53 -17.66 -11.67
CA LEU A 238 5.84 -16.31 -12.16
C LEU A 238 6.06 -16.29 -13.67
N GLU A 239 6.75 -17.29 -14.20
CA GLU A 239 7.02 -17.44 -15.63
C GLU A 239 5.72 -17.47 -16.46
N ASP A 240 4.67 -18.14 -15.98
CA ASP A 240 3.37 -18.19 -16.66
C ASP A 240 2.64 -16.85 -16.59
N VAL A 241 2.76 -16.11 -15.48
CA VAL A 241 2.24 -14.73 -15.37
C VAL A 241 2.89 -13.82 -16.41
N LEU A 242 4.22 -13.87 -16.52
CA LEU A 242 4.96 -13.05 -17.48
C LEU A 242 4.68 -13.47 -18.92
N TYR A 243 4.62 -14.78 -19.18
CA TYR A 243 4.28 -15.34 -20.48
C TYR A 243 2.88 -14.88 -20.91
N ALA A 244 1.90 -15.02 -20.03
CA ALA A 244 0.53 -14.59 -20.24
C ALA A 244 0.46 -13.11 -20.67
N ILE A 245 1.19 -12.21 -20.02
CA ILE A 245 1.17 -10.78 -20.38
C ILE A 245 1.82 -10.55 -21.75
N ARG A 246 3.00 -11.16 -21.96
CA ARG A 246 3.79 -11.01 -23.19
C ARG A 246 3.03 -11.48 -24.43
N GLN A 247 2.34 -12.62 -24.34
CA GLN A 247 1.58 -13.16 -25.48
C GLN A 247 0.44 -12.25 -25.95
N ARG A 248 -0.06 -11.37 -25.09
CA ARG A 248 -1.08 -10.37 -25.46
C ARG A 248 -0.47 -9.02 -25.88
N GLY A 249 0.87 -8.94 -26.01
CA GLY A 249 1.57 -7.71 -26.38
C GLY A 249 1.46 -6.59 -25.34
N LEU A 250 1.03 -6.91 -24.11
CA LEU A 250 0.87 -5.93 -23.06
C LEU A 250 2.20 -5.62 -22.39
N GLN A 251 2.42 -4.35 -22.06
CA GLN A 251 3.59 -3.92 -21.34
C GLN A 251 3.41 -4.08 -19.84
N LEU A 252 4.49 -4.48 -19.16
CA LEU A 252 4.54 -4.46 -17.70
C LEU A 252 4.51 -3.02 -17.18
N HIS A 253 4.09 -2.85 -15.93
CA HIS A 253 4.11 -1.58 -15.23
C HIS A 253 5.52 -0.97 -15.15
N GLU A 254 5.62 0.37 -15.17
CA GLU A 254 6.90 1.12 -15.16
C GLU A 254 7.86 0.69 -14.03
N ALA A 255 7.33 0.46 -12.83
CA ALA A 255 8.09 -0.01 -11.67
C ALA A 255 8.97 -1.23 -11.99
N TYR A 256 8.48 -2.16 -12.81
CA TYR A 256 9.25 -3.33 -13.25
C TYR A 256 10.26 -2.98 -14.34
N ARG A 257 9.82 -2.25 -15.37
CA ARG A 257 10.57 -2.02 -16.60
C ARG A 257 11.66 -0.97 -16.46
N THR A 258 11.31 0.13 -15.82
CA THR A 258 12.14 1.33 -15.71
C THR A 258 12.93 1.33 -14.41
N TYR A 259 12.27 0.99 -13.31
CA TYR A 259 12.85 1.08 -11.97
C TYR A 259 13.29 -0.28 -11.42
N HIS A 260 13.07 -1.37 -12.15
CA HIS A 260 13.52 -2.73 -11.81
C HIS A 260 13.10 -3.22 -10.42
N THR A 261 11.95 -2.75 -9.92
CA THR A 261 11.36 -3.30 -8.69
C THR A 261 10.87 -4.73 -8.96
N THR A 262 10.75 -5.51 -7.90
CA THR A 262 10.25 -6.89 -7.96
C THR A 262 8.73 -6.96 -7.74
N ARG A 263 8.10 -5.87 -7.30
CA ARG A 263 6.68 -5.79 -6.95
C ARG A 263 6.08 -4.40 -7.19
N VAL A 264 4.81 -4.37 -7.59
CA VAL A 264 4.00 -3.15 -7.71
C VAL A 264 3.02 -3.10 -6.54
N SER A 265 3.10 -2.03 -5.77
CA SER A 265 2.22 -1.70 -4.65
C SER A 265 2.24 -0.18 -4.45
N CYS A 266 2.11 0.34 -3.22
CA CYS A 266 2.59 1.70 -2.97
C CYS A 266 4.07 1.83 -3.38
N VAL A 267 4.52 3.02 -3.79
CA VAL A 267 5.90 3.33 -4.17
C VAL A 267 6.87 2.96 -3.04
N PHE A 268 6.55 3.40 -1.82
CA PHE A 268 7.20 2.95 -0.59
C PHE A 268 6.20 2.12 0.21
N CYS A 269 6.33 0.81 0.13
CA CYS A 269 5.43 -0.11 0.80
C CYS A 269 6.11 -0.77 1.99
N ILE A 270 5.37 -0.95 3.08
CA ILE A 270 5.83 -1.64 4.30
C ILE A 270 6.29 -3.08 4.04
N MET A 271 5.93 -3.68 2.90
CA MET A 271 6.34 -5.02 2.47
C MET A 271 7.42 -5.02 1.39
N SER A 272 7.92 -3.85 0.97
CA SER A 272 8.99 -3.76 -0.02
C SER A 272 10.31 -4.21 0.57
N SER A 273 11.13 -4.86 -0.26
CA SER A 273 12.52 -5.12 0.11
C SER A 273 13.31 -3.81 0.14
N HIS A 274 14.47 -3.82 0.79
CA HIS A 274 15.38 -2.67 0.77
C HIS A 274 15.76 -2.27 -0.66
N ALA A 275 16.02 -3.25 -1.53
CA ALA A 275 16.33 -3.00 -2.94
C ALA A 275 15.16 -2.35 -3.69
N ASP A 276 13.92 -2.79 -3.46
CA ASP A 276 12.74 -2.16 -4.07
C ASP A 276 12.53 -0.72 -3.59
N LEU A 277 12.89 -0.40 -2.33
CA LEU A 277 12.78 0.95 -1.79
C LEU A 277 13.82 1.89 -2.43
N ILE A 278 15.07 1.43 -2.59
CA ILE A 278 16.11 2.17 -3.33
C ILE A 278 15.65 2.38 -4.78
N ALA A 279 15.19 1.33 -5.45
CA ALA A 279 14.68 1.43 -6.80
C ALA A 279 13.56 2.47 -6.91
N ALA A 280 12.58 2.44 -6.00
CA ALA A 280 11.49 3.39 -5.98
C ALA A 280 11.94 4.84 -5.72
N SER A 281 13.01 5.08 -4.96
CA SER A 281 13.52 6.43 -4.72
C SER A 281 14.26 7.03 -5.93
N THR A 282 14.64 6.23 -6.92
CA THR A 282 15.23 6.75 -8.18
C THR A 282 14.20 7.39 -9.12
N CYS A 283 12.91 7.19 -8.87
CA CYS A 283 11.84 7.84 -9.61
C CYS A 283 11.57 9.25 -9.06
N GLU A 284 11.75 10.28 -9.88
CA GLU A 284 11.57 11.68 -9.46
C GLU A 284 10.13 11.97 -8.99
N ASP A 285 9.14 11.36 -9.63
CA ASP A 285 7.72 11.50 -9.24
C ASP A 285 7.44 10.99 -7.81
N ASN A 286 8.29 10.09 -7.30
CA ASN A 286 8.16 9.54 -5.95
C ASN A 286 8.82 10.43 -4.88
N ALA A 287 9.62 11.44 -5.27
CA ALA A 287 10.43 12.22 -4.35
C ALA A 287 9.59 13.00 -3.33
N GLN A 288 8.44 13.55 -3.74
CA GLN A 288 7.58 14.30 -2.82
C GLN A 288 6.96 13.40 -1.75
N VAL A 289 6.39 12.25 -2.15
CA VAL A 289 5.80 11.32 -1.18
C VAL A 289 6.86 10.67 -0.29
N TYR A 290 8.08 10.46 -0.80
CA TYR A 290 9.23 10.07 0.02
C TYR A 290 9.45 11.06 1.17
N ARG A 291 9.61 12.36 0.85
CA ARG A 291 9.81 13.42 1.84
C ARG A 291 8.67 13.49 2.85
N ASP A 292 7.42 13.41 2.39
CA ASP A 292 6.25 13.47 3.28
C ASP A 292 6.21 12.28 4.26
N MET A 293 6.62 11.10 3.82
CA MET A 293 6.73 9.91 4.67
C MET A 293 7.89 10.05 5.67
N VAL A 294 9.06 10.52 5.23
CA VAL A 294 10.21 10.78 6.11
C VAL A 294 9.89 11.86 7.15
N ALA A 295 9.13 12.89 6.79
CA ALA A 295 8.66 13.90 7.72
C ALA A 295 7.75 13.31 8.82
N LEU A 296 6.92 12.31 8.48
CA LEU A 296 6.15 11.58 9.47
C LEU A 296 7.04 10.67 10.34
N GLU A 297 8.10 10.06 9.81
CA GLU A 297 9.08 9.32 10.64
C GLU A 297 9.75 10.25 11.65
N ALA A 298 10.28 11.39 11.17
CA ALA A 298 10.98 12.38 11.98
C ALA A 298 10.09 12.90 13.14
N ARG A 299 8.84 13.25 12.84
CA ARG A 299 7.90 13.79 13.83
C ARG A 299 7.37 12.74 14.80
N SER A 300 7.12 11.51 14.34
CA SER A 300 6.53 10.46 15.18
C SER A 300 7.55 9.64 15.97
N SER A 301 8.84 9.79 15.65
CA SER A 301 9.94 8.96 16.13
C SER A 301 9.69 7.45 15.95
N PHE A 302 8.95 7.06 14.91
CA PHE A 302 8.74 5.68 14.52
C PHE A 302 9.30 5.46 13.11
N ALA A 303 10.24 4.51 13.00
CA ALA A 303 10.71 4.00 11.72
C ALA A 303 9.56 3.35 10.91
N PHE A 304 9.62 3.49 9.60
CA PHE A 304 8.62 3.02 8.65
C PHE A 304 8.50 1.50 8.61
N GLN A 305 9.63 0.78 8.62
CA GLN A 305 9.69 -0.69 8.54
C GLN A 305 10.39 -1.30 9.77
N GLY A 306 9.68 -1.33 10.89
CA GLY A 306 10.24 -1.85 12.14
C GLY A 306 11.35 -0.94 12.64
N ASN A 307 12.61 -1.35 12.49
CA ASN A 307 13.78 -0.53 12.85
C ASN A 307 14.44 0.14 11.64
N GLN A 308 13.95 -0.11 10.42
CA GLN A 308 14.45 0.51 9.19
C GLN A 308 13.73 1.83 8.94
N TRP A 309 14.50 2.91 8.90
CA TRP A 309 14.01 4.25 8.59
C TRP A 309 13.98 4.44 7.09
N LEU A 310 12.84 4.87 6.54
CA LEU A 310 12.73 5.18 5.12
C LEU A 310 13.69 6.30 4.73
N GLY A 311 13.91 7.28 5.62
CA GLY A 311 14.86 8.38 5.42
C GLY A 311 16.32 7.96 5.23
N ASP A 312 16.68 6.71 5.51
CA ASP A 312 18.03 6.16 5.25
C ASP A 312 18.18 5.59 3.84
N ILE A 313 17.09 5.39 3.11
CA ILE A 313 17.11 4.79 1.77
C ILE A 313 17.69 5.74 0.74
N ALA A 314 17.33 7.03 0.80
CA ALA A 314 17.70 8.05 -0.16
C ALA A 314 17.85 9.42 0.54
N PRO A 315 18.82 9.57 1.47
CA PRO A 315 19.03 10.81 2.22
C PRO A 315 19.32 12.01 1.31
N GLU A 316 19.83 11.79 0.10
CA GLU A 316 20.06 12.81 -0.93
C GLU A 316 18.77 13.49 -1.42
N LEU A 317 17.60 12.89 -1.19
CA LEU A 317 16.31 13.51 -1.52
C LEU A 317 15.83 14.48 -0.44
N LEU A 318 16.50 14.53 0.71
CA LEU A 318 16.11 15.33 1.87
C LEU A 318 16.89 16.65 1.90
N ASP A 319 16.20 17.74 2.23
CA ASP A 319 16.88 19.00 2.54
C ASP A 319 17.53 18.97 3.95
N ASP A 320 18.39 19.95 4.23
CA ASP A 320 19.09 20.05 5.51
C ASP A 320 18.14 20.11 6.72
N THR A 321 16.96 20.70 6.54
CA THR A 321 15.95 20.82 7.60
C THR A 321 15.38 19.45 7.94
N LEU A 322 14.99 18.67 6.93
CA LEU A 322 14.42 17.34 7.10
C LEU A 322 15.49 16.32 7.54
N LEU A 323 16.74 16.45 7.09
CA LEU A 323 17.86 15.65 7.59
C LEU A 323 18.09 15.88 9.09
N ALA A 324 18.11 17.13 9.54
CA ALA A 324 18.23 17.48 10.95
C ALA A 324 17.04 16.94 11.78
N ALA A 325 15.81 17.08 11.25
CA ALA A 325 14.60 16.57 11.87
C ALA A 325 14.61 15.04 11.99
N LEU A 326 15.05 14.33 10.95
CA LEU A 326 15.18 12.87 10.94
C LEU A 326 16.22 12.41 11.98
N ALA A 327 17.38 13.07 12.03
CA ALA A 327 18.42 12.77 13.02
C ALA A 327 17.93 13.00 14.46
N ARG A 328 17.16 14.08 14.69
CA ARG A 328 16.47 14.31 15.97
C ARG A 328 15.47 13.19 16.26
N GLY A 329 14.60 12.87 15.30
CA GLY A 329 13.57 11.83 15.43
C GLY A 329 14.15 10.46 15.81
N LYS A 330 15.31 10.10 15.26
CA LYS A 330 16.04 8.87 15.63
C LYS A 330 16.54 8.88 17.07
N ARG A 331 17.14 9.98 17.53
CA ARG A 331 17.57 10.12 18.94
C ARG A 331 16.38 10.05 19.89
N VAL A 332 15.28 10.73 19.54
CA VAL A 332 14.03 10.68 20.28
C VAL A 332 13.47 9.26 20.33
N ALA A 333 13.53 8.51 19.22
CA ALA A 333 13.05 7.12 19.18
C ALA A 333 13.79 6.23 20.18
N VAL A 334 15.12 6.34 20.26
CA VAL A 334 15.94 5.61 21.23
C VAL A 334 15.49 5.94 22.65
N ARG A 335 15.45 7.23 23.00
CA ARG A 335 15.10 7.67 24.35
C ARG A 335 13.66 7.32 24.73
N ARG A 336 12.70 7.52 23.83
CA ARG A 336 11.30 7.14 24.04
C ARG A 336 11.18 5.64 24.30
N ASN A 337 11.86 4.79 23.52
CA ASN A 337 11.81 3.35 23.70
C ASN A 337 12.38 2.93 25.07
N GLU A 338 13.49 3.52 25.52
CA GLU A 338 14.04 3.29 26.87
C GLU A 338 13.06 3.67 27.97
N LEU A 339 12.41 4.83 27.84
CA LEU A 339 11.42 5.32 28.81
C LEU A 339 10.19 4.41 28.86
N GLU A 340 9.60 4.11 27.70
CA GLU A 340 8.40 3.27 27.61
C GLU A 340 8.67 1.81 28.01
N ALA A 341 9.91 1.32 27.89
CA ALA A 341 10.30 -0.01 28.35
C ALA A 341 10.22 -0.17 29.88
N ARG A 342 10.27 0.93 30.65
CA ARG A 342 10.13 0.91 32.11
C ARG A 342 8.70 0.67 32.59
N ILE A 343 7.70 0.79 31.70
CA ILE A 343 6.29 0.61 32.04
C ILE A 343 6.00 -0.90 32.20
N PRO A 344 5.59 -1.36 33.39
CA PRO A 344 5.23 -2.75 33.64
C PRO A 344 4.08 -3.24 32.75
N GLU A 345 4.13 -4.52 32.37
CA GLU A 345 3.14 -5.13 31.47
C GLU A 345 1.71 -5.01 32.00
N HIS A 346 1.51 -5.17 33.32
CA HIS A 346 0.18 -5.11 33.93
C HIS A 346 -0.48 -3.72 33.89
N LEU A 347 0.28 -2.66 33.59
CA LEU A 347 -0.22 -1.30 33.39
C LEU A 347 -0.55 -1.00 31.92
N LEU A 348 -0.19 -1.89 31.00
CA LEU A 348 -0.51 -1.73 29.58
C LEU A 348 -2.01 -1.89 29.34
N TYR A 349 -2.54 -1.02 28.49
CA TYR A 349 -3.96 -1.01 28.21
C TYR A 349 -4.33 -2.18 27.30
N THR A 350 -5.42 -2.87 27.63
CA THR A 350 -5.99 -3.92 26.80
C THR A 350 -7.22 -3.40 26.08
N LYS A 351 -7.22 -3.47 24.74
CA LYS A 351 -8.27 -2.91 23.88
C LYS A 351 -8.59 -1.44 24.21
N GLY A 352 -7.56 -0.66 24.54
CA GLY A 352 -7.68 0.77 24.85
C GLY A 352 -8.01 1.08 26.32
N TRP A 353 -8.15 0.09 27.20
CA TRP A 353 -8.55 0.34 28.58
C TRP A 353 -7.50 -0.09 29.60
N PRO A 354 -7.37 0.62 30.74
CA PRO A 354 -6.68 0.10 31.90
C PRO A 354 -7.36 -1.19 32.39
N THR A 355 -6.56 -2.07 32.97
CA THR A 355 -6.99 -3.36 33.55
C THR A 355 -6.83 -3.41 35.06
N CYS A 356 -6.13 -2.45 35.64
CA CYS A 356 -5.91 -2.31 37.07
C CYS A 356 -5.63 -0.84 37.43
N LEU A 357 -5.69 -0.51 38.71
CA LEU A 357 -5.21 0.76 39.24
C LEU A 357 -3.70 0.68 39.52
N PRO A 358 -2.90 1.67 39.11
CA PRO A 358 -1.50 1.72 39.48
C PRO A 358 -1.36 2.01 40.97
N THR A 359 -0.29 1.52 41.58
CA THR A 359 0.17 2.00 42.89
C THR A 359 0.63 3.45 42.81
N ARG A 360 0.74 4.13 43.95
CA ARG A 360 1.26 5.51 43.98
C ARG A 360 2.66 5.63 43.38
N SER A 361 3.55 4.66 43.63
CA SER A 361 4.90 4.63 43.04
C SER A 361 4.87 4.45 41.53
N GLU A 362 3.97 3.61 41.01
CA GLU A 362 3.79 3.43 39.57
C GLU A 362 3.21 4.67 38.91
N ALA A 363 2.27 5.36 39.57
CA ALA A 363 1.74 6.63 39.09
C ALA A 363 2.83 7.71 39.02
N VAL A 364 3.75 7.78 40.01
CA VAL A 364 4.92 8.68 39.94
C VAL A 364 5.84 8.31 38.77
N MET A 365 6.08 7.02 38.53
CA MET A 365 6.90 6.56 37.41
C MET A 365 6.25 6.87 36.05
N LEU A 366 4.95 6.63 35.90
CA LEU A 366 4.19 6.98 34.69
C LEU A 366 4.21 8.49 34.45
N ALA A 367 4.03 9.30 35.49
CA ALA A 367 4.11 10.77 35.40
C ALA A 367 5.48 11.23 34.85
N GLY A 368 6.58 10.70 35.41
CA GLY A 368 7.93 11.02 34.95
C GLY A 368 8.18 10.61 33.50
N ILE A 369 7.79 9.37 33.13
CA ILE A 369 7.89 8.89 31.74
C ILE A 369 7.09 9.78 30.80
N ARG A 370 5.87 10.16 31.19
CA ARG A 370 4.98 10.99 30.37
C ARG A 370 5.54 12.38 30.16
N ALA A 371 6.03 13.04 31.21
CA ALA A 371 6.67 14.34 31.11
C ALA A 371 7.87 14.30 30.14
N GLU A 372 8.78 13.33 30.33
CA GLU A 372 9.96 13.22 29.46
C GLU A 372 9.60 12.92 27.99
N VAL A 373 8.66 12.00 27.73
CA VAL A 373 8.21 11.69 26.36
C VAL A 373 7.50 12.90 25.74
N SER A 374 6.70 13.62 26.52
CA SER A 374 6.05 14.85 26.09
C SER A 374 7.04 15.92 25.67
N ASP A 375 8.08 16.15 26.46
CA ASP A 375 9.13 17.12 26.13
C ASP A 375 9.90 16.73 24.88
N LEU A 376 10.24 15.43 24.73
CA LEU A 376 10.99 14.94 23.56
C LEU A 376 10.23 15.09 22.25
N LEU A 377 8.91 14.92 22.27
CA LEU A 377 8.05 14.93 21.09
C LEU A 377 7.19 16.18 20.96
N GLU A 378 7.37 17.17 21.85
CA GLU A 378 6.61 18.41 21.88
C GLU A 378 5.09 18.13 21.98
N ILE A 379 4.71 17.20 22.86
CA ILE A 379 3.32 16.81 23.11
C ILE A 379 2.82 17.46 24.40
N GLU A 380 1.77 18.26 24.31
CA GLU A 380 1.10 18.88 25.45
C GLU A 380 0.24 17.87 26.20
N ALA A 381 0.84 17.02 27.04
CA ALA A 381 0.10 16.03 27.82
C ALA A 381 -0.58 16.65 29.05
N VAL A 382 -1.79 16.18 29.35
CA VAL A 382 -2.64 16.76 30.41
C VAL A 382 -2.29 16.19 31.79
N TYR A 383 -2.17 14.87 31.88
CA TYR A 383 -1.96 14.16 33.16
C TYR A 383 -0.47 13.90 33.38
N LEU A 384 0.18 14.73 34.21
CA LEU A 384 1.64 14.75 34.41
C LEU A 384 2.07 14.60 35.89
N THR A 385 1.11 14.48 36.82
CA THR A 385 1.37 14.17 38.22
C THR A 385 0.80 12.82 38.63
N ALA A 386 1.32 12.23 39.70
CA ALA A 386 0.84 10.95 40.20
C ALA A 386 -0.64 10.99 40.61
N THR A 387 -1.10 12.11 41.19
CA THR A 387 -2.50 12.30 41.59
C THR A 387 -3.43 12.32 40.38
N GLU A 388 -3.11 13.15 39.39
CA GLU A 388 -3.87 13.25 38.13
C GLU A 388 -3.96 11.92 37.39
N ILE A 389 -2.87 11.15 37.37
CA ILE A 389 -2.83 9.81 36.75
C ILE A 389 -3.77 8.85 37.48
N LEU A 390 -3.72 8.81 38.81
CA LEU A 390 -4.59 7.94 39.61
C LEU A 390 -6.06 8.29 39.40
N GLU A 391 -6.41 9.58 39.47
CA GLU A 391 -7.76 10.08 39.24
C GLU A 391 -8.27 9.72 37.84
N ARG A 392 -7.41 9.88 36.81
CA ARG A 392 -7.76 9.52 35.44
C ARG A 392 -7.96 8.02 35.27
N TYR A 393 -7.13 7.17 35.88
CA TYR A 393 -7.33 5.72 35.85
C TYR A 393 -8.64 5.30 36.51
N VAL A 394 -8.99 5.88 37.66
CA VAL A 394 -10.29 5.66 38.32
C VAL A 394 -11.44 6.03 37.38
N GLY A 395 -11.37 7.23 36.78
CA GLY A 395 -12.39 7.68 35.83
C GLY A 395 -12.53 6.77 34.60
N LEU A 396 -11.41 6.32 34.02
CA LEU A 396 -11.43 5.40 32.87
C LEU A 396 -12.01 4.03 33.21
N ILE A 397 -11.72 3.49 34.40
CA ILE A 397 -12.29 2.20 34.83
C ILE A 397 -13.81 2.34 35.03
N ALA A 398 -14.26 3.40 35.70
CA ALA A 398 -15.70 3.66 35.89
C ALA A 398 -16.44 3.77 34.55
N VAL A 399 -15.91 4.55 33.60
CA VAL A 399 -16.55 4.69 32.26
C VAL A 399 -16.60 3.35 31.51
N LYS A 400 -15.58 2.50 31.66
CA LYS A 400 -15.55 1.16 31.06
C LYS A 400 -16.65 0.26 31.62
N GLU A 401 -16.88 0.32 32.92
CA GLU A 401 -17.91 -0.46 33.61
C GLU A 401 -19.32 0.02 33.24
N ASP A 402 -19.51 1.34 33.10
CA ASP A 402 -20.81 1.93 32.79
C ASP A 402 -21.21 1.82 31.31
N THR A 403 -20.29 2.12 30.40
CA THR A 403 -20.61 2.29 28.97
C THR A 403 -19.80 1.39 28.04
N GLY A 404 -18.61 0.97 28.45
CA GLY A 404 -17.65 0.26 27.60
C GLY A 404 -17.14 1.08 26.40
N ILE A 405 -17.48 2.37 26.30
CA ILE A 405 -17.10 3.28 25.21
C ILE A 405 -16.08 4.29 25.76
N MET A 406 -14.90 4.36 25.15
CA MET A 406 -13.90 5.35 25.59
C MET A 406 -14.42 6.76 25.32
N PRO A 407 -14.30 7.70 26.29
CA PRO A 407 -14.82 9.05 26.14
C PRO A 407 -14.23 9.79 24.91
N ASP A 408 -13.02 9.41 24.47
CA ASP A 408 -12.36 9.94 23.27
C ASP A 408 -12.12 8.86 22.21
N ALA A 409 -13.07 7.95 22.00
CA ALA A 409 -13.10 7.12 20.81
C ALA A 409 -13.34 8.00 19.56
N CYS A 410 -12.33 8.78 19.16
CA CYS A 410 -12.26 9.38 17.83
C CYS A 410 -12.34 8.21 16.84
N GLU A 411 -13.51 8.10 16.24
CA GLU A 411 -14.04 7.05 15.38
C GLU A 411 -12.97 6.07 14.86
N THR A 412 -12.89 4.90 15.50
CA THR A 412 -12.52 3.70 14.75
C THR A 412 -13.73 3.35 13.88
N THR A 413 -13.80 3.95 12.70
CA THR A 413 -14.74 3.52 11.66
C THR A 413 -14.48 2.05 11.34
N SER A 414 -15.53 1.27 11.50
CA SER A 414 -15.71 -0.13 11.06
C SER A 414 -15.28 -0.40 9.62
#